data_AF-A0A1F2X3T6-F1
#
_entry.id   AF-A0A1F2X3T6-F1
#
_cell.length_a   1.000
_cell.length_b   1.000
_cell.length_c   1.000
_cell.angle_alpha   90.00
_cell.angle_beta   90.00
_cell.angle_gamma   90.00
#
_symmetry.space_group_name_H-M   'P 1'
#
loop_
_entity.id
_entity.type
_entity.pdbx_description
1 polymer ?
#
loop_
_entity_poly.entity_id
_entity_poly.type
_entity_poly.pdbx_seq_one_letter_code
_entity_poly.pdbx_strand_id
1 'polypeptide(L)'
;MPVIVSQTPNPNALKFTVGATFTAPKSFVAGKPTDDPVAGPLLAIPGVTSVFMSADFVTISKSPDAYWDEIVPEVVGVLEITYG
;
A
#
# COMPACT_ATOMS: atom_id res chain seq x y z
N MET A 1 -10.08 1.67 -12.41
CA MET A 1 -10.38 0.21 -12.22
C MET A 1 -10.47 -0.07 -10.73
N PRO A 2 -11.32 -1.00 -10.23
CA PRO A 2 -11.42 -1.22 -8.78
C PRO A 2 -10.14 -1.86 -8.22
N VAL A 3 -9.70 -1.39 -7.06
CA VAL A 3 -8.57 -1.97 -6.32
C VAL A 3 -8.98 -3.33 -5.74
N ILE A 4 -8.21 -4.39 -6.03
CA ILE A 4 -8.52 -5.74 -5.52
C ILE A 4 -7.62 -6.04 -4.33
N VAL A 5 -8.23 -6.29 -3.16
CA VAL A 5 -7.50 -6.67 -1.95
C VAL A 5 -7.39 -8.19 -1.88
N SER A 6 -6.17 -8.70 -1.77
CA SER A 6 -5.84 -10.11 -1.57
C SER A 6 -5.06 -10.28 -0.28
N GLN A 7 -5.46 -11.28 0.50
CA GLN A 7 -4.72 -11.66 1.70
C GLN A 7 -3.40 -12.33 1.30
N THR A 8 -2.36 -12.08 2.08
CA THR A 8 -1.10 -12.83 2.00
C THR A 8 -1.04 -13.81 3.18
N PRO A 9 -0.14 -14.81 3.15
CA PRO A 9 0.07 -15.68 4.31
C PRO A 9 0.52 -14.92 5.57
N ASN A 10 0.98 -13.68 5.43
CA ASN A 10 1.34 -12.81 6.53
C ASN A 10 0.10 -11.99 6.96
N PRO A 11 -0.41 -12.17 8.20
CA PRO A 11 -1.58 -11.42 8.69
C PRO A 11 -1.32 -9.90 8.78
N ASN A 12 -0.06 -9.51 8.81
CA ASN A 12 0.37 -8.11 8.83
C ASN A 12 0.64 -7.55 7.43
N ALA A 13 0.39 -8.30 6.35
CA ALA A 13 0.54 -7.80 4.98
C ALA A 13 -0.67 -8.10 4.10
N LEU A 14 -1.15 -7.07 3.42
CA LEU A 14 -2.21 -7.17 2.41
C LEU A 14 -1.68 -6.74 1.05
N LYS A 15 -2.12 -7.45 0.01
CA LYS A 15 -1.80 -7.12 -1.39
C LYS A 15 -3.00 -6.39 -2.00
N PHE A 16 -2.74 -5.25 -2.63
CA PHE A 16 -3.71 -4.41 -3.32
C PHE A 16 -3.35 -4.39 -4.81
N THR A 17 -4.06 -5.13 -5.64
CA THR A 17 -3.86 -5.07 -7.10
C THR A 17 -4.51 -3.79 -7.62
N VAL A 18 -3.72 -2.99 -8.33
CA VAL A 18 -4.13 -1.75 -8.99
C VAL A 18 -4.07 -1.94 -10.50
N GLY A 19 -4.92 -1.27 -11.26
CA GLY A 19 -4.91 -1.35 -12.73
C GLY A 19 -3.72 -0.66 -13.40
N ALA A 20 -2.64 -0.40 -12.67
CA ALA A 20 -1.49 0.38 -13.10
C ALA A 20 -0.22 -0.47 -13.12
N THR A 21 0.54 -0.38 -14.21
CA THR A 21 1.78 -1.14 -14.38
C THR A 21 2.99 -0.32 -13.91
N PHE A 22 3.58 -0.74 -12.80
CA PHE A 22 4.88 -0.31 -12.31
C PHE A 22 6.00 -0.94 -13.12
N THR A 23 6.88 -0.11 -13.67
CA THR A 23 8.03 -0.54 -14.47
C THR A 23 9.12 -1.24 -13.67
N ALA A 24 9.21 -0.97 -12.36
CA ALA A 24 10.20 -1.55 -11.46
C ALA A 24 9.58 -1.79 -10.07
N PRO A 25 10.01 -2.84 -9.36
CA PRO A 25 9.62 -3.04 -7.98
C PRO A 25 10.21 -1.93 -7.11
N LYS A 26 9.35 -1.25 -6.34
CA LYS A 26 9.75 -0.21 -5.39
C LYS A 26 9.32 -0.63 -4.00
N SER A 27 10.18 -0.43 -3.02
CA SER A 27 9.89 -0.73 -1.62
C SER A 27 10.20 0.48 -0.77
N PHE A 28 9.23 0.87 0.04
CA PHE A 28 9.32 2.02 0.91
C PHE A 28 9.01 1.60 2.34
N VAL A 29 9.69 2.25 3.29
CA VAL A 29 9.59 1.93 4.72
C VAL A 29 9.23 3.22 5.45
N ALA A 30 8.36 3.09 6.45
CA ALA A 30 7.96 4.23 7.27
C ALA A 30 9.19 4.88 7.92
N GLY A 31 9.24 6.20 7.90
CA GLY A 31 10.37 6.98 8.42
C GLY A 31 11.55 7.18 7.45
N LYS A 32 11.49 6.65 6.22
CA LYS A 32 12.43 7.04 5.16
C LYS A 32 11.81 8.06 4.20
N PRO A 33 12.57 9.06 3.72
CA PRO A 33 12.10 9.94 2.67
C PRO A 33 11.81 9.12 1.42
N THR A 34 10.66 9.39 0.81
CA THR A 34 10.23 8.79 -0.45
C THR A 34 9.83 9.90 -1.41
N ASP A 35 10.32 9.83 -2.65
CA ASP A 35 9.92 10.72 -3.75
C ASP A 35 8.65 10.22 -4.47
N ASP A 36 8.08 9.10 -4.03
CA ASP A 36 6.93 8.51 -4.69
C ASP A 36 5.62 9.10 -4.16
N PRO A 37 4.80 9.73 -5.03
CA PRO A 37 3.60 10.48 -4.62
C PRO A 37 2.52 9.58 -4.03
N VAL A 38 2.60 8.26 -4.25
CA VAL A 38 1.68 7.29 -3.67
C VAL A 38 2.23 6.71 -2.38
N ALA A 39 3.54 6.40 -2.33
CA ALA A 39 4.13 5.81 -1.14
C ALA A 39 4.15 6.77 0.04
N GLY A 40 4.34 8.07 -0.20
CA GLY A 40 4.34 9.09 0.86
C GLY A 40 3.05 9.09 1.69
N PRO A 41 1.87 9.28 1.07
CA PRO A 41 0.59 9.21 1.76
C PRO A 41 0.33 7.86 2.41
N LEU A 42 0.63 6.75 1.73
CA LEU A 42 0.44 5.40 2.29
C LEU A 42 1.26 5.14 3.56
N LEU A 43 2.50 5.64 3.61
CA LEU A 43 3.37 5.54 4.78
C LEU A 43 3.01 6.53 5.88
N ALA A 44 2.28 7.60 5.54
CA ALA A 44 1.75 8.54 6.52
C ALA A 44 0.54 7.97 7.28
N ILE A 45 -0.08 6.89 6.76
CA ILE A 45 -1.19 6.21 7.43
C ILE A 45 -0.69 5.61 8.75
N PRO A 46 -1.33 5.94 9.88
CA PRO A 46 -0.94 5.39 11.17
C PRO A 46 -1.07 3.86 11.17
N GLY A 47 0.03 3.20 11.49
CA GLY A 47 0.09 1.74 11.51
C GLY A 47 0.67 1.10 10.26
N VAL A 48 0.91 1.82 9.17
CA VAL A 48 1.66 1.29 8.03
C VAL A 48 3.16 1.29 8.33
N THR A 49 3.83 0.16 8.10
CA THR A 49 5.27 -0.02 8.35
C THR A 49 6.07 -0.06 7.07
N SER A 50 5.53 -0.66 6.01
CA SER A 50 6.18 -0.69 4.70
C SER A 50 5.17 -0.78 3.57
N VAL A 51 5.58 -0.30 2.40
CA VAL A 51 4.80 -0.34 1.16
C VAL A 51 5.70 -0.89 0.07
N PHE A 52 5.23 -1.90 -0.63
CA PHE A 52 5.94 -2.57 -1.70
C PHE A 52 5.09 -2.53 -2.96
N MET A 53 5.57 -1.88 -4.01
CA MET A 53 4.88 -1.73 -5.28
C MET A 53 5.61 -2.55 -6.32
N SER A 54 4.92 -3.38 -7.09
CA SER A 54 5.53 -4.22 -8.11
C SER A 54 4.52 -4.59 -9.18
N ALA A 55 4.95 -4.60 -10.45
CA ALA A 55 4.13 -4.99 -11.60
C ALA A 55 2.76 -4.29 -11.60
N ASP A 56 1.70 -4.93 -11.15
CA ASP A 56 0.32 -4.42 -11.11
C ASP A 56 -0.26 -4.39 -9.68
N PHE A 57 0.56 -4.50 -8.64
CA PHE A 57 0.08 -4.57 -7.26
C PHE A 57 0.96 -3.80 -6.27
N VAL A 58 0.32 -3.43 -5.17
CA VAL A 58 0.90 -2.74 -4.02
C VAL A 58 0.65 -3.60 -2.78
N THR A 59 1.69 -4.17 -2.21
CA THR A 59 1.65 -4.84 -0.91
C THR A 59 1.92 -3.84 0.19
N ILE A 60 1.04 -3.76 1.18
CA ILE A 60 1.23 -2.93 2.36
C ILE A 60 1.45 -3.83 3.55
N SER A 61 2.46 -3.50 4.34
CA SER A 61 2.69 -4.11 5.65
C SER A 61 2.29 -3.13 6.72
N LYS A 62 1.58 -3.63 7.73
CA LYS A 62 1.19 -2.86 8.90
C LYS A 62 1.90 -3.33 10.16
N SER A 63 1.80 -2.55 11.23
CA SER A 63 2.20 -2.95 12.57
C SER A 63 1.21 -3.98 13.12
N PRO A 64 1.65 -4.90 14.00
CA PRO A 64 0.75 -5.82 14.70
C PRO A 64 -0.36 -5.09 15.47
N ASP A 65 -0.06 -3.91 16.00
CA ASP A 65 -0.97 -3.10 16.83
C ASP A 65 -2.01 -2.30 16.03
N ALA A 66 -1.90 -2.29 14.69
CA ALA A 66 -2.77 -1.51 13.82
C ALA A 66 -3.92 -2.34 13.23
N TYR A 67 -5.04 -1.70 12.89
CA TYR A 67 -6.23 -2.36 12.36
C TYR A 67 -6.39 -2.14 10.85
N TRP A 68 -6.66 -3.23 10.12
CA TRP A 68 -6.92 -3.15 8.68
C TRP A 68 -8.19 -2.38 8.36
N ASP A 69 -9.20 -2.37 9.22
CA ASP A 69 -10.44 -1.58 9.05
C ASP A 69 -10.19 -0.08 8.88
N GLU A 70 -9.12 0.46 9.48
CA GLU A 70 -8.76 1.88 9.35
C GLU A 70 -7.79 2.10 8.19
N ILE A 71 -6.87 1.15 7.97
CA ILE A 71 -5.84 1.26 6.93
C ILE A 71 -6.44 1.04 5.53
N VAL A 72 -7.26 -0.01 5.34
CA VAL A 72 -7.82 -0.37 4.04
C VAL A 72 -8.57 0.78 3.36
N PRO A 73 -9.50 1.51 3.99
CA PRO A 73 -10.20 2.61 3.33
C PRO A 73 -9.26 3.76 2.93
N GLU A 74 -8.27 4.10 3.77
CA GLU A 74 -7.28 5.13 3.41
C GLU A 74 -6.39 4.68 2.24
N VAL A 75 -5.90 3.44 2.29
CA VAL A 75 -5.09 2.85 1.21
C VAL A 75 -5.86 2.82 -0.10
N VAL A 76 -7.08 2.31 -0.08
CA VAL A 76 -7.94 2.25 -1.27
C VAL A 76 -8.19 3.66 -1.80
N GLY A 77 -8.48 4.63 -0.94
CA GLY A 77 -8.67 6.03 -1.35
C GLY A 77 -7.43 6.62 -2.03
N VAL A 78 -6.23 6.45 -1.48
CA VAL A 78 -4.99 6.94 -2.09
C VAL A 78 -4.72 6.26 -3.44
N LEU A 79 -4.92 4.95 -3.52
CA LEU A 79 -4.71 4.18 -4.75
C LEU A 79 -5.74 4.53 -5.82
N GLU A 80 -7.01 4.74 -5.47
CA GLU A 80 -8.05 5.18 -6.41
C GLU A 80 -7.85 6.62 -6.87
N ILE A 81 -7.40 7.53 -6.00
CA ILE A 81 -7.10 8.91 -6.43
C ILE A 81 -5.96 8.94 -7.45
N THR A 82 -4.99 8.03 -7.32
CA THR A 82 -3.79 8.04 -8.17
C THR A 82 -3.91 7.15 -9.41
N TYR A 83 -4.59 6.01 -9.31
CA TYR A 83 -4.70 4.99 -10.35
C TYR A 83 -6.15 4.71 -10.81
N GLY A 84 -7.12 5.44 -10.27
CA GLY A 84 -8.55 5.34 -10.59
C GLY A 84 -8.87 5.68 -12.02
#